data_AF-A0A1C0SHZ5-F1
#
_entry.id   AF-A0A1C0SHZ5-F1
#
_cell.length_a   1.000
_cell.length_b   1.000
_cell.length_c   1.000
_cell.angle_alpha   90.00
_cell.angle_beta   90.00
_cell.angle_gamma   90.00
#
_symmetry.space_group_name_H-M   'P 1'
#
loop_
_entity.id
_entity.type
_entity.pdbx_description
1 polymer ?
#
loop_
_entity_poly.entity_id
_entity_poly.type
_entity_poly.pdbx_seq_one_letter_code
_entity_poly.pdbx_strand_id
1 'polypeptide(L)'
;MKKEDIDRLRAEYPYYVSDDLLSVPDGWIGPLETFLKKLRTIAWPEDHDKVLVALQWQVGTNGIMVYVTPVLGIKKWDPLMAIALLEIVDDLRGETQTTCRVCGSRDAWLRNYGPKEGVFCDEHVPGGADAS
;
A
#
# COMPACT_ATOMS: atom_id res chain seq x y z
N MET A 1 0.18 11.24 -1.95
CA MET A 1 -1.18 11.03 -1.43
C MET A 1 -1.68 12.36 -0.92
N LYS A 2 -2.97 12.67 -1.15
CA LYS A 2 -3.57 13.89 -0.62
C LYS A 2 -3.65 13.84 0.89
N LYS A 3 -3.53 15.01 1.53
CA LYS A 3 -3.58 15.13 3.00
C LYS A 3 -4.91 14.61 3.58
N GLU A 4 -6.03 14.91 2.93
CA GLU A 4 -7.37 14.49 3.37
C GLU A 4 -7.52 12.97 3.43
N ASP A 5 -6.95 12.25 2.45
CA ASP A 5 -6.95 10.79 2.44
C ASP A 5 -6.08 10.22 3.57
N ILE A 6 -4.91 10.82 3.82
CA ILE A 6 -4.05 10.42 4.92
C ILE A 6 -4.73 10.66 6.27
N ASP A 7 -5.35 11.81 6.46
CA ASP A 7 -6.05 12.16 7.71
C ASP A 7 -7.23 11.20 7.95
N ARG A 8 -7.95 10.82 6.89
CA ARG A 8 -9.00 9.79 6.96
C ARG A 8 -8.43 8.42 7.32
N LEU A 9 -7.35 7.99 6.68
CA LEU A 9 -6.68 6.73 7.00
C LEU A 9 -6.16 6.71 8.45
N ARG A 10 -5.61 7.83 8.95
CA ARG A 10 -5.19 7.96 10.37
C ARG A 10 -6.34 7.81 11.33
N ALA A 11 -7.50 8.39 11.00
CA ALA A 11 -8.68 8.27 11.84
C ALA A 11 -9.20 6.82 11.91
N GLU A 12 -9.14 6.08 10.80
CA GLU A 12 -9.67 4.71 10.71
C GLU A 12 -8.65 3.63 11.15
N TYR A 13 -7.36 3.86 10.90
CA TYR A 13 -6.25 2.93 11.13
C TYR A 13 -5.07 3.60 11.89
N PRO A 14 -5.31 4.17 13.08
CA PRO A 14 -4.35 5.06 13.76
C PRO A 14 -2.98 4.43 14.05
N TYR A 15 -2.91 3.11 14.12
CA TYR A 15 -1.69 2.38 14.45
C TYR A 15 -0.88 1.90 13.23
N TYR A 16 -1.46 1.96 12.03
CA TYR A 16 -0.83 1.47 10.80
C TYR A 16 -0.42 2.60 9.87
N VAL A 17 -0.75 3.85 10.21
CA VAL A 17 -0.58 5.01 9.36
C VAL A 17 0.50 5.93 9.92
N SER A 18 1.71 5.80 9.37
CA SER A 18 2.88 6.62 9.68
C SER A 18 3.09 7.74 8.65
N ASP A 19 4.00 8.69 8.94
CA ASP A 19 4.27 9.84 8.06
C ASP A 19 4.86 9.44 6.69
N ASP A 20 5.51 8.29 6.58
CA ASP A 20 6.05 7.77 5.31
C ASP A 20 4.96 7.45 4.27
N LEU A 21 3.69 7.29 4.67
CA LEU A 21 2.56 7.23 3.73
C LEU A 21 2.38 8.50 2.90
N LEU A 22 2.95 9.64 3.31
CA LEU A 22 3.02 10.84 2.48
C LEU A 22 3.73 10.59 1.14
N SER A 23 4.64 9.62 1.09
CA SER A 23 5.36 9.24 -0.12
C SER A 23 4.55 8.37 -1.08
N VAL A 24 3.43 7.78 -0.62
CA VAL A 24 2.59 6.91 -1.45
C VAL A 24 1.86 7.73 -2.51
N PRO A 25 1.87 7.32 -3.79
CA PRO A 25 1.14 8.01 -4.85
C PRO A 25 -0.38 8.03 -4.62
N ASP A 26 -1.05 9.09 -5.07
CA ASP A 26 -2.50 9.30 -4.89
C ASP A 26 -3.32 8.14 -5.48
N GLY A 27 -2.95 7.65 -6.67
CA GLY A 27 -3.66 6.56 -7.34
C GLY A 27 -3.61 5.22 -6.59
N TRP A 28 -2.75 5.09 -5.58
CA TRP A 28 -2.63 3.86 -4.78
C TRP A 28 -3.45 3.89 -3.48
N ILE A 29 -4.30 4.90 -3.27
CA ILE A 29 -5.19 4.95 -2.10
C ILE A 29 -6.11 3.71 -2.00
N GLY A 30 -6.71 3.27 -3.11
CA GLY A 30 -7.61 2.11 -3.12
C GLY A 30 -6.93 0.79 -2.74
N PRO A 31 -5.78 0.43 -3.35
CA PRO A 31 -4.97 -0.71 -2.90
C PRO A 31 -4.56 -0.61 -1.43
N LEU A 32 -4.16 0.57 -0.95
CA LEU A 32 -3.77 0.78 0.44
C LEU A 32 -4.92 0.55 1.42
N GLU A 33 -6.11 1.08 1.13
CA GLU A 33 -7.32 0.85 1.94
C GLU A 33 -7.68 -0.63 2.00
N THR A 34 -7.61 -1.32 0.86
CA THR A 34 -7.88 -2.75 0.77
C THR A 34 -6.89 -3.54 1.65
N PHE A 35 -5.60 -3.20 1.57
CA PHE A 35 -4.57 -3.77 2.43
C PHE A 35 -4.85 -3.53 3.92
N LEU A 36 -5.12 -2.30 4.35
CA LEU A 36 -5.35 -1.96 5.75
C LEU A 36 -6.62 -2.63 6.29
N LYS A 37 -7.68 -2.68 5.47
CA LYS A 37 -8.91 -3.40 5.80
C LYS A 37 -8.66 -4.89 5.99
N LYS A 38 -7.94 -5.54 5.06
CA LYS A 38 -7.57 -6.96 5.18
C LYS A 38 -6.69 -7.19 6.42
N LEU A 39 -5.70 -6.33 6.67
CA LEU A 39 -4.81 -6.44 7.84
C LEU A 39 -5.59 -6.40 9.17
N ARG A 40 -6.61 -5.54 9.27
CA ARG A 40 -7.50 -5.48 10.43
C ARG A 40 -8.26 -6.79 10.69
N THR A 41 -8.50 -7.60 9.65
CA THR A 41 -9.17 -8.90 9.79
C THR A 41 -8.28 -10.01 10.35
N ILE A 42 -6.95 -9.84 10.31
CA ILE A 42 -6.02 -10.80 10.94
C ILE A 42 -6.03 -10.64 12.47
N ALA A 43 -6.43 -9.48 13.00
CA ALA A 43 -6.48 -9.22 14.44
C ALA A 43 -7.39 -10.23 15.17
N TRP A 44 -6.95 -10.66 16.36
CA TRP A 44 -7.66 -11.64 17.18
C TRP A 44 -9.10 -11.17 17.48
N PRO A 45 -10.12 -12.05 17.40
CA PRO A 45 -11.53 -11.66 17.54
C PRO A 45 -11.87 -10.92 18.86
N GLU A 46 -11.13 -11.24 19.91
CA GLU A 46 -11.33 -10.66 21.24
C GLU A 46 -10.60 -9.32 21.46
N ASP A 47 -9.77 -8.90 20.49
CA ASP A 47 -8.82 -7.79 20.66
C ASP A 47 -8.53 -7.08 19.33
N HIS A 48 -9.60 -6.76 18.58
CA HIS A 48 -9.52 -6.06 17.28
C HIS A 48 -8.83 -4.68 17.34
N ASP A 49 -8.55 -4.17 18.53
CA ASP A 49 -7.83 -2.91 18.79
C ASP A 49 -6.31 -3.11 18.96
N LYS A 50 -5.80 -4.34 18.93
CA LYS A 50 -4.36 -4.61 19.06
C LYS A 50 -3.63 -4.53 17.73
N VAL A 51 -2.59 -3.70 17.74
CA VAL A 51 -1.60 -3.61 16.67
C VAL A 51 -0.82 -4.91 16.61
N LEU A 52 -1.06 -5.72 15.58
CA LEU A 52 -0.32 -6.97 15.39
C LEU A 52 1.11 -6.70 14.94
N VAL A 53 1.25 -5.70 14.07
CA VAL A 53 2.49 -5.42 13.33
C VAL A 53 2.74 -3.92 13.20
N ALA A 54 4.01 -3.56 13.20
CA ALA A 54 4.48 -2.27 12.74
C ALA A 54 4.78 -2.37 11.25
N LEU A 55 4.44 -1.31 10.51
CA LEU A 55 4.60 -1.22 9.07
C LEU A 55 5.63 -0.14 8.74
N GLN A 56 6.45 -0.39 7.73
CA GLN A 56 7.29 0.61 7.10
C GLN A 56 7.12 0.52 5.59
N TRP A 57 6.91 1.67 4.96
CA TRP A 57 6.55 1.75 3.55
C TRP A 57 7.74 2.20 2.71
N GLN A 58 7.99 1.50 1.61
CA GLN A 58 8.97 1.92 0.62
C GLN A 58 8.33 1.95 -0.77
N VAL A 59 8.19 3.16 -1.31
CA VAL A 59 7.65 3.38 -2.66
C VAL A 59 8.77 3.23 -3.67
N GLY A 60 8.64 2.24 -4.56
CA GLY A 60 9.54 2.03 -5.69
C GLY A 60 8.93 2.49 -7.01
N THR A 61 9.69 2.33 -8.10
CA THR A 61 9.20 2.60 -9.45
C THR A 61 8.13 1.56 -9.87
N ASN A 62 8.34 0.30 -9.49
CA ASN A 62 7.49 -0.84 -9.84
C ASN A 62 6.59 -1.32 -8.68
N GLY A 63 5.92 -0.39 -8.01
CA GLY A 63 5.00 -0.68 -6.92
C GLY A 63 5.54 -0.32 -5.53
N ILE A 64 4.80 -0.74 -4.51
CA ILE A 64 5.15 -0.51 -3.10
C ILE A 64 5.72 -1.78 -2.46
N MET A 65 6.66 -1.60 -1.55
CA MET A 65 7.10 -2.64 -0.62
C MET A 65 6.70 -2.25 0.79
N VAL A 66 6.21 -3.21 1.56
CA VAL A 66 5.85 -3.03 2.97
C VAL A 66 6.69 -3.97 3.82
N TYR A 67 7.49 -3.39 4.69
CA TYR A 67 8.23 -4.14 5.69
C TYR A 67 7.38 -4.29 6.92
N VAL A 68 7.22 -5.52 7.38
CA VAL A 68 6.34 -5.87 8.48
C VAL A 68 7.15 -6.42 9.64
N THR A 69 6.98 -5.82 10.83
CA THR A 69 7.61 -6.29 12.07
C THR A 69 6.54 -6.67 13.08
N PRO A 70 6.56 -7.88 13.65
CA PRO A 70 5.59 -8.28 14.67
C PRO A 70 5.78 -7.43 15.94
N VAL A 71 4.69 -6.82 16.42
CA VAL A 71 4.66 -6.04 17.68
C VAL A 71 4.27 -6.95 18.84
N LEU A 72 3.35 -7.89 18.59
CA LEU A 72 3.04 -8.92 19.57
C LEU A 72 4.12 -9.99 19.62
N GLY A 73 4.41 -10.49 20.82
CA GLY A 73 5.34 -11.61 20.99
C GLY A 73 4.88 -12.84 20.21
N ILE A 74 5.84 -13.61 19.66
CA ILE A 74 5.60 -14.72 18.73
C ILE A 74 4.57 -15.75 19.21
N LYS A 75 4.43 -15.95 20.53
CA LYS A 75 3.46 -16.88 21.13
C LYS A 75 1.99 -16.46 20.95
N LYS A 76 1.75 -15.24 20.48
CA LYS A 76 0.41 -14.70 20.17
C LYS A 76 0.06 -14.84 18.69
N TRP A 77 0.98 -15.35 17.88
CA TRP A 77 0.77 -15.59 16.46
C TRP A 77 0.34 -17.03 16.24
N ASP A 78 -0.78 -17.19 15.54
CA ASP A 78 -1.14 -18.47 14.93
C ASP A 78 -0.47 -18.58 13.55
N PRO A 79 -0.03 -19.77 13.10
CA PRO A 79 0.57 -19.94 11.77
C PRO A 79 -0.32 -19.44 10.62
N LEU A 80 -1.65 -19.53 10.73
CA LEU A 80 -2.54 -19.02 9.68
C LEU A 80 -2.52 -17.50 9.61
N MET A 81 -2.33 -16.80 10.74
CA MET A 81 -2.17 -15.34 10.76
C MET A 81 -0.91 -14.91 10.02
N ALA A 82 0.19 -15.65 10.18
CA ALA A 82 1.43 -15.37 9.48
C ALA A 82 1.30 -15.57 7.97
N ILE A 83 0.62 -16.64 7.54
CA ILE A 83 0.35 -16.90 6.12
C ILE A 83 -0.56 -15.80 5.55
N ALA A 84 -1.67 -15.48 6.22
CA ALA A 84 -2.59 -14.42 5.78
C ALA A 84 -1.89 -13.07 5.64
N LEU A 85 -0.96 -12.75 6.57
CA LEU A 85 -0.18 -11.52 6.48
C LEU A 85 0.69 -11.50 5.21
N LEU A 86 1.38 -12.60 4.90
CA LEU A 86 2.21 -12.71 3.70
C LEU A 86 1.38 -12.56 2.43
N GLU A 87 0.21 -13.20 2.37
CA GLU A 87 -0.71 -13.09 1.24
C GLU A 87 -1.19 -11.65 1.02
N ILE A 88 -1.55 -10.94 2.09
CA ILE A 88 -2.01 -9.54 2.00
C ILE A 88 -0.89 -8.60 1.56
N VAL A 89 0.36 -8.85 2.00
CA VAL A 89 1.53 -8.07 1.56
C VAL A 89 1.83 -8.32 0.07
N ASP A 90 1.75 -9.57 -0.38
CA ASP A 90 1.96 -9.92 -1.79
C ASP A 90 0.87 -9.33 -2.68
N ASP A 91 -0.39 -9.42 -2.26
CA ASP A 91 -1.54 -8.80 -2.92
C ASP A 91 -1.32 -7.30 -3.13
N LEU A 92 -0.93 -6.56 -2.09
CA LEU A 92 -0.69 -5.12 -2.20
C LEU A 92 0.42 -4.81 -3.21
N ARG A 93 1.51 -5.58 -3.18
CA ARG A 93 2.61 -5.42 -4.14
C ARG A 93 2.11 -5.66 -5.57
N GLY A 94 1.34 -6.73 -5.79
CA GLY A 94 0.75 -7.05 -7.09
C GLY A 94 -0.23 -5.98 -7.58
N GLU A 95 -1.12 -5.50 -6.71
CA GLU A 95 -2.09 -4.45 -7.04
C GLU A 95 -1.39 -3.14 -7.43
N THR A 96 -0.35 -2.73 -6.70
CA THR A 96 0.38 -1.48 -7.02
C THR A 96 1.24 -1.58 -8.29
N GLN A 97 1.58 -2.79 -8.75
CA GLN A 97 2.28 -3.02 -10.02
C GLN A 97 1.40 -2.85 -11.25
N THR A 98 0.08 -2.98 -11.08
CA THR A 98 -0.91 -2.83 -12.16
C THR A 98 -1.80 -1.60 -11.99
N THR A 99 -1.66 -0.87 -10.88
CA THR A 99 -2.45 0.33 -10.60
C THR A 99 -1.68 1.61 -10.93
N CYS A 100 -2.26 2.49 -11.73
CA CYS A 100 -1.68 3.77 -12.09
C CYS A 100 -1.45 4.61 -10.83
N ARG A 101 -0.22 5.08 -10.62
CA ARG A 101 0.13 5.88 -9.44
C ARG A 101 -0.51 7.27 -9.40
N VAL A 102 -1.07 7.74 -10.52
CA VAL A 102 -1.74 9.05 -10.60
C VAL A 102 -3.23 8.93 -10.36
N CYS A 103 -3.95 8.15 -11.17
CA CYS A 103 -5.41 8.07 -11.12
C CYS A 103 -6.00 6.79 -10.52
N GLY A 104 -5.20 5.76 -10.27
CA GLY A 104 -5.67 4.49 -9.72
C GLY A 104 -6.33 3.53 -10.71
N SER A 105 -6.24 3.78 -12.02
CA SER A 105 -6.67 2.81 -13.04
C SER A 105 -5.87 1.50 -12.94
N ARG A 106 -6.53 0.35 -13.06
CA ARG A 106 -5.94 -1.00 -12.93
C ARG A 106 -5.29 -1.53 -14.21
N ASP A 107 -5.33 -0.76 -15.29
CA ASP A 107 -4.69 -1.08 -16.57
C ASP A 107 -3.40 -0.26 -16.74
N ALA A 108 -2.53 -0.31 -15.72
CA ALA A 108 -1.23 0.34 -15.74
C ALA A 108 -0.11 -0.69 -15.74
N TRP A 109 1.05 -0.28 -16.24
CA TRP A 109 2.25 -1.11 -16.24
C TRP A 109 3.49 -0.24 -16.02
N LEU A 110 4.60 -0.90 -15.69
CA LEU A 110 5.89 -0.23 -15.52
C LEU A 110 6.30 0.43 -16.84
N ARG A 111 6.53 1.74 -16.79
CA ARG A 111 7.05 2.53 -17.91
C ARG A 111 8.31 3.27 -17.49
N ASN A 112 9.26 3.32 -18.40
CA ASN A 112 10.52 4.02 -18.20
C ASN A 112 10.59 5.21 -19.17
N TYR A 113 10.48 6.43 -18.63
CA TYR A 113 10.65 7.69 -19.36
C TYR A 113 11.78 8.50 -18.71
N GLY A 114 12.96 7.89 -18.57
CA GLY A 114 14.14 8.53 -17.98
C GLY A 114 13.92 8.81 -16.47
N PRO A 115 13.96 10.08 -16.01
CA PRO A 115 13.82 10.38 -14.58
C PRO A 115 12.41 10.11 -14.03
N LYS A 116 11.41 9.83 -14.88
CA LYS A 116 10.02 9.59 -14.50
C LYS A 116 9.62 8.13 -14.73
N GLU A 117 10.37 7.19 -14.15
CA GLU A 117 10.03 5.77 -14.17
C GLU A 117 8.88 5.44 -13.20
N GLY A 118 7.95 4.58 -13.63
CA GLY A 118 7.11 3.73 -12.79
C GLY A 118 5.77 3.35 -13.40
N VAL A 119 4.76 3.00 -12.59
CA VAL A 119 3.51 2.36 -13.06
C VAL A 119 2.45 3.37 -13.54
N PHE A 120 2.21 3.48 -14.86
CA PHE A 120 1.27 4.45 -15.43
C PHE A 120 0.30 3.82 -16.44
N CYS A 121 -0.95 4.31 -16.46
CA CYS A 121 -1.90 4.05 -17.55
C CYS A 121 -1.58 4.95 -18.76
N ASP A 122 -2.24 4.70 -19.89
CA ASP A 122 -2.03 5.46 -21.14
C ASP A 122 -2.32 6.95 -21.01
N GLU A 123 -3.30 7.33 -20.18
CA GLU A 123 -3.67 8.75 -19.97
C GLU A 123 -2.65 9.53 -19.14
N HIS A 124 -1.86 8.84 -18.31
CA HIS A 124 -0.91 9.46 -17.38
C HIS A 124 0.54 9.15 -17.71
N VAL A 125 0.82 8.88 -19.00
CA VAL A 125 2.17 8.68 -19.51
C VAL A 125 3.01 9.95 -19.28
N PRO A 126 4.11 9.86 -18.50
CA PRO A 126 5.00 11.00 -18.32
C PRO A 126 5.65 11.41 -19.64
N GLY A 127 5.50 12.68 -20.04
CA GLY A 127 6.15 13.24 -21.24
C GLY A 127 5.34 13.18 -22.53
N GLY A 128 4.08 12.73 -22.50
CA GLY A 128 3.21 12.69 -23.69
C GLY A 128 2.79 14.07 -24.24
N ALA A 129 2.95 15.14 -23.45
CA ALA A 129 2.61 16.51 -23.87
C ALA A 129 3.70 17.21 -24.70
N ASP A 130 4.90 16.64 -24.80
CA ASP A 130 6.06 17.27 -25.50
C ASP A 130 6.43 16.54 -26.81
N ALA A 131 5.60 15.59 -27.27
CA ALA A 131 5.84 14.80 -28.48
C ALA A 131 4.84 15.10 -29.63
N SER A 132 4.18 16.27 -29.60
CA SER A 132 3.32 16.77 -30.67
C SER A 132 3.99 17.88 -31.47
#